data_AF-A0A0D8Y435-F1
#
_entry.id   AF-A0A0D8Y435-F1
#
_cell.length_a   1.000
_cell.length_b   1.000
_cell.length_c   1.000
_cell.angle_alpha   90.00
_cell.angle_beta   90.00
_cell.angle_gamma   90.00
#
_symmetry.space_group_name_H-M   'P 1'
#
loop_
_entity.id
_entity.type
_entity.pdbx_description
1 polymer ?
#
loop_
_entity_poly.entity_id
_entity_poly.type
_entity_poly.pdbx_seq_one_letter_code
_entity_poly.pdbx_strand_id
1 'polypeptide(L)'
;MLSTHDSRLDTCILFLDSFALSNNASKICQPPICEPSLEYTFNIQNGKYYCCVIMLIGISSFIALVSLFFTLYTLFSVSSYPPSDIMYPILWSSTFICSTYAHLIRKKSGMVTSGILHLSAVLFALCGGPQFYQNVKQGSSDPLYFSSPLCITYFVWYISILIYTFLMCFADPRDPTQQKQGSVELDCSFLNRLTLWWFNPIPWKGSRKDLKAIEDLFNLNEGSTTKYLSDLWEKHWNPRLEKYHRNVNQYASSQKRAEPKIPSIVSCLFEMFRWEFLTASFLKAISDTLQFANPFLLHELIGFVSDPKAPFSVGLSYSVLMFIASETLKLCNSARKDKTVGEIVNLMAIDVERFQMITPQIQQFWSCPYQVEQMRLKDERTKMVNELLNGIKVVKLYAWEVPMEELINDIRIKELKLLKKSYIVRNIIDSFNTSGPFLVALFSFGTYVLSSHRLTPQILGGICVSNTIQSTSLSHEHDSVAHKSTRAGLQAVVSNKRLKEYLTAKELDSLVFHSEMQSNGKRL
;
A
#
# COMPACT_ATOMS: atom_id res chain seq x y z
N MET A 1 -64.71 18.13 -2.53
CA MET A 1 -65.44 19.41 -2.61
C MET A 1 -64.82 20.30 -1.54
N LEU A 2 -63.84 21.15 -1.89
CA LEU A 2 -64.00 22.57 -2.31
C LEU A 2 -64.78 23.36 -1.24
N SER A 3 -64.34 24.48 -0.68
CA SER A 3 -63.36 25.53 -1.06
C SER A 3 -63.29 26.52 0.12
N THR A 4 -62.18 27.19 0.50
CA THR A 4 -61.68 28.49 -0.03
C THR A 4 -60.53 28.96 0.90
N HIS A 5 -59.29 29.16 0.41
CA HIS A 5 -58.60 30.43 0.03
C HIS A 5 -58.13 31.33 1.22
N ASP A 6 -57.00 32.06 1.23
CA ASP A 6 -55.73 32.15 0.47
C ASP A 6 -54.88 33.32 1.04
N SER A 7 -53.66 33.49 0.53
CA SER A 7 -52.73 34.67 0.53
C SER A 7 -51.79 34.85 1.75
N ARG A 8 -50.48 34.52 1.65
CA ARG A 8 -49.32 35.16 0.96
C ARG A 8 -48.85 36.45 1.64
N LEU A 9 -47.63 36.48 2.17
CA LEU A 9 -46.41 37.00 1.50
C LEU A 9 -46.64 38.40 0.93
N ASP A 10 -46.16 39.44 1.64
CA ASP A 10 -45.59 40.69 1.11
C ASP A 10 -45.41 41.72 2.23
N THR A 11 -44.17 41.89 2.74
CA THR A 11 -43.57 43.19 3.12
C THR A 11 -42.14 42.99 3.62
N CYS A 12 -41.24 42.66 2.69
CA CYS A 12 -39.92 43.29 2.71
C CYS A 12 -40.07 44.70 2.14
N ILE A 13 -39.14 45.58 2.51
CA ILE A 13 -38.86 46.88 1.88
C ILE A 13 -39.78 48.01 2.34
N LEU A 14 -39.35 48.74 3.37
CA LEU A 14 -38.99 50.15 3.18
C LEU A 14 -38.21 50.67 4.41
N PHE A 15 -36.91 50.87 4.15
CA PHE A 15 -36.08 52.00 4.57
C PHE A 15 -35.68 52.12 6.06
N LEU A 16 -34.40 51.96 6.42
CA LEU A 16 -33.31 52.92 6.15
C LEU A 16 -33.67 54.32 6.62
N ASP A 17 -33.30 54.69 7.85
CA ASP A 17 -32.12 55.53 8.04
C ASP A 17 -31.83 55.84 9.52
N SER A 18 -30.54 56.01 9.80
CA SER A 18 -29.96 56.70 10.96
C SER A 18 -29.67 55.89 12.23
N PHE A 19 -28.75 54.93 12.08
CA PHE A 19 -27.36 55.00 12.57
C PHE A 19 -27.06 55.62 13.97
N ALA A 20 -26.19 54.89 14.69
CA ALA A 20 -25.32 55.27 15.82
C ALA A 20 -25.99 55.27 17.22
N LEU A 21 -25.52 54.58 18.27
CA LEU A 21 -24.19 54.10 18.64
C LEU A 21 -24.32 52.93 19.65
N SER A 22 -23.49 51.90 19.51
CA SER A 22 -22.58 51.40 20.57
C SER A 22 -22.12 49.97 20.24
N ASN A 23 -20.88 49.90 19.72
CA ASN A 23 -20.15 48.70 19.35
C ASN A 23 -19.71 47.91 20.58
N ASN A 24 -20.05 46.62 20.66
CA ASN A 24 -19.17 45.54 21.15
C ASN A 24 -19.89 44.17 21.08
N ALA A 25 -19.92 43.53 19.91
CA ALA A 25 -20.12 42.07 19.77
C ALA A 25 -20.09 41.63 18.29
N SER A 26 -18.92 41.67 17.63
CA SER A 26 -18.73 40.99 16.34
C SER A 26 -17.24 40.72 16.04
N LYS A 27 -16.68 39.76 16.77
CA LYS A 27 -15.50 39.00 16.34
C LYS A 27 -15.71 37.56 16.76
N ILE A 28 -16.24 36.73 15.86
CA ILE A 28 -16.12 35.26 15.76
C ILE A 28 -17.10 34.84 14.64
N CYS A 29 -16.60 34.08 13.66
CA CYS A 29 -17.32 33.46 12.52
C CYS A 29 -17.52 34.28 11.23
N GLN A 30 -16.53 34.25 10.31
CA GLN A 30 -16.63 33.75 8.91
C GLN A 30 -15.34 34.07 8.09
N PRO A 31 -15.07 33.38 6.96
CA PRO A 31 -13.78 32.81 6.57
C PRO A 31 -12.91 33.76 5.70
N PRO A 32 -11.60 33.48 5.48
CA PRO A 32 -10.85 34.19 4.46
C PRO A 32 -10.89 33.41 3.12
N ILE A 33 -11.59 34.01 2.14
CA ILE A 33 -11.24 33.88 0.73
C ILE A 33 -10.18 34.97 0.45
N CYS A 34 -9.17 34.61 -0.33
CA CYS A 34 -8.01 35.42 -0.72
C CYS A 34 -8.31 36.88 -1.10
N GLU A 35 -7.45 37.81 -0.67
CA GLU A 35 -6.79 38.81 -1.55
C GLU A 35 -5.67 39.58 -0.79
N PRO A 36 -4.75 40.29 -1.49
CA PRO A 36 -3.30 40.17 -1.31
C PRO A 36 -2.71 41.40 -0.60
N SER A 37 -1.94 41.20 0.47
CA SER A 37 -1.09 42.25 1.03
C SER A 37 -0.14 41.69 2.09
N LEU A 38 0.85 40.92 1.63
CA LEU A 38 2.15 40.75 2.29
C LEU A 38 3.13 40.12 1.27
N GLU A 39 3.19 40.73 0.09
CA GLU A 39 4.42 40.73 -0.70
C GLU A 39 5.44 41.61 0.02
N TYR A 40 6.70 41.17 0.03
CA TYR A 40 7.87 41.80 0.66
C TYR A 40 8.01 41.64 2.18
N THR A 41 8.23 40.41 2.63
CA THR A 41 9.37 40.05 3.50
C THR A 41 9.24 38.57 3.89
N PHE A 42 9.74 37.64 3.08
CA PHE A 42 10.39 36.41 3.58
C PHE A 42 10.80 35.49 2.41
N ASN A 43 11.91 35.85 1.74
CA ASN A 43 12.54 35.01 0.73
C ASN A 43 13.87 34.40 1.22
N ILE A 44 14.05 34.21 2.54
CA ILE A 44 15.35 33.78 3.13
C ILE A 44 15.22 32.67 4.20
N GLN A 45 14.03 32.29 4.68
CA GLN A 45 13.91 31.25 5.73
C GLN A 45 13.86 29.81 5.20
N ASN A 46 13.38 29.58 3.96
CA ASN A 46 13.04 28.24 3.49
C ASN A 46 14.24 27.42 2.98
N GLY A 47 15.42 28.03 2.82
CA GLY A 47 16.67 27.32 2.56
C GLY A 47 17.43 26.87 3.82
N LYS A 48 17.01 27.27 5.02
CA LYS A 48 17.82 27.08 6.24
C LYS A 48 17.86 25.63 6.71
N TYR A 49 16.72 24.93 6.75
CA TYR A 49 16.66 23.53 7.19
C TYR A 49 17.44 22.59 6.27
N TYR A 50 17.24 22.72 4.97
CA TYR A 50 17.99 21.96 3.96
C TYR A 50 19.50 22.23 4.02
N CYS A 51 19.89 23.52 4.14
CA CYS A 51 21.29 23.89 4.33
C CYS A 51 21.85 23.28 5.62
N CYS A 52 21.09 23.24 6.72
CA CYS A 52 21.50 22.56 7.95
C CYS A 52 21.71 21.06 7.74
N VAL A 53 20.82 20.37 7.01
CA VAL A 53 20.97 18.94 6.71
C VAL A 53 22.22 18.67 5.86
N ILE A 54 22.46 19.48 4.82
CA ILE A 54 23.69 19.38 4.00
C ILE A 54 24.94 19.70 4.82
N MET A 55 24.89 20.73 5.67
CA MET A 55 26.01 21.08 6.52
C MET A 55 26.32 19.96 7.52
N LEU A 56 25.31 19.37 8.15
CA LEU A 56 25.48 18.27 9.10
C LEU A 56 26.05 17.00 8.45
N ILE A 57 25.60 16.64 7.25
CA ILE A 57 26.19 15.50 6.54
C ILE A 57 27.61 15.80 6.03
N GLY A 58 27.88 17.04 5.62
CA GLY A 58 29.22 17.51 5.27
C GLY A 58 30.18 17.48 6.47
N ILE A 59 29.73 17.95 7.64
CA ILE A 59 30.46 17.85 8.91
C ILE A 59 30.70 16.39 9.28
N SER A 60 29.69 15.53 9.12
CA SER A 60 29.81 14.08 9.41
C SER A 60 30.82 13.40 8.49
N SER A 61 30.85 13.76 7.20
CA SER A 61 31.83 13.30 6.22
C SER A 61 33.24 13.78 6.56
N PHE A 62 33.37 15.04 7.00
CA PHE A 62 34.65 15.59 7.46
C PHE A 62 35.17 14.85 8.70
N ILE A 63 34.32 14.59 9.70
CA ILE A 63 34.70 13.84 10.90
C ILE A 63 35.14 12.41 10.55
N ALA A 64 34.46 11.74 9.61
CA ALA A 64 34.86 10.43 9.13
C ALA A 64 36.27 10.44 8.49
N LEU A 65 36.56 11.45 7.66
CA LEU A 65 37.88 11.64 7.06
C LEU A 65 38.98 11.94 8.11
N VAL A 66 38.67 12.74 9.13
CA VAL A 66 39.59 13.01 10.25
C VAL A 66 39.89 11.71 11.01
N SER A 67 38.87 10.88 11.27
CA SER A 67 39.08 9.58 11.91
C SER A 67 39.94 8.65 11.05
N LEU A 68 39.73 8.62 9.72
CA LEU A 68 40.56 7.85 8.80
C LEU A 68 42.03 8.31 8.83
N PHE A 69 42.27 9.63 8.87
CA PHE A 69 43.61 10.19 8.98
C PHE A 69 44.32 9.74 10.27
N PHE A 70 43.63 9.79 11.42
CA PHE A 70 44.21 9.31 12.68
C PHE A 70 44.49 7.80 12.64
N THR A 71 43.62 6.98 12.05
CA THR A 71 43.87 5.53 11.89
C THR A 71 45.08 5.25 10.98
N LEU A 72 45.24 6.00 9.89
CA LEU A 72 46.40 5.88 8.99
C LEU A 72 47.69 6.36 9.66
N TYR A 73 47.63 7.42 10.47
CA TYR A 73 48.76 7.88 11.26
C TYR A 73 49.20 6.80 12.27
N THR A 74 48.24 6.18 12.98
CA THR A 74 48.55 5.10 13.92
C THR A 74 49.10 3.85 13.23
N LEU A 75 48.61 3.54 12.02
CA LEU A 75 49.13 2.44 11.18
C LEU A 75 50.59 2.67 10.77
N PHE A 76 50.98 3.91 10.51
CA PHE A 76 52.37 4.25 10.19
C PHE A 76 53.29 4.16 11.42
N SER A 77 52.73 4.37 12.62
CA SER A 77 53.49 4.35 13.88
C SER A 77 53.64 2.97 14.55
N VAL A 78 52.76 2.00 14.23
CA VAL A 78 52.73 0.68 14.90
C VAL A 78 52.66 -0.45 13.87
N SER A 79 53.56 -1.44 14.01
CA SER A 79 53.78 -2.50 13.02
C SER A 79 52.72 -3.61 12.97
N SER A 80 51.70 -3.61 13.81
CA SER A 80 50.64 -4.63 13.81
C SER A 80 49.30 -4.05 14.26
N TYR A 81 48.40 -3.86 13.28
CA TYR A 81 47.03 -3.40 13.49
C TYR A 81 46.05 -4.47 12.98
N PRO A 82 44.94 -4.77 13.71
CA PRO A 82 43.93 -5.68 13.24
C PRO A 82 43.33 -5.21 11.89
N PRO A 83 43.16 -6.10 10.90
CA PRO A 83 42.57 -5.72 9.61
C PRO A 83 41.16 -5.10 9.71
N SER A 84 40.38 -5.50 10.73
CA SER A 84 39.04 -4.95 11.00
C SER A 84 39.05 -3.44 11.25
N ASP A 85 40.07 -2.96 11.96
CA ASP A 85 40.15 -1.58 12.44
C ASP A 85 40.64 -0.64 11.33
N ILE A 86 41.22 -1.20 10.27
CA ILE A 86 41.61 -0.50 9.05
C ILE A 86 40.42 -0.42 8.07
N MET A 87 39.68 -1.52 7.91
CA MET A 87 38.54 -1.57 6.98
C MET A 87 37.38 -0.68 7.43
N TYR A 88 37.11 -0.61 8.73
CA TYR A 88 35.97 0.11 9.26
C TYR A 88 35.98 1.63 8.95
N PRO A 89 37.05 2.41 9.22
CA PRO A 89 37.09 3.84 8.87
C PRO A 89 37.06 4.13 7.37
N ILE A 90 37.58 3.21 6.54
CA ILE A 90 37.56 3.33 5.06
C ILE A 90 36.12 3.17 4.54
N LEU A 91 35.42 2.13 4.99
CA LEU A 91 34.01 1.91 4.63
C LEU A 91 33.12 3.05 5.15
N TRP A 92 33.38 3.50 6.36
CA TRP A 92 32.66 4.61 6.96
C TRP A 92 32.85 5.92 6.17
N SER A 93 34.10 6.30 5.86
CA SER A 93 34.40 7.51 5.08
C SER A 93 33.84 7.47 3.66
N SER A 94 34.01 6.36 2.96
CA SER A 94 33.48 6.20 1.60
C SER A 94 31.95 6.28 1.56
N THR A 95 31.26 5.73 2.56
CA THR A 95 29.79 5.77 2.64
C THR A 95 29.26 7.18 2.86
N PHE A 96 29.89 7.99 3.71
CA PHE A 96 29.43 9.37 3.96
C PHE A 96 29.78 10.33 2.82
N ILE A 97 30.87 10.10 2.09
CA ILE A 97 31.17 10.83 0.85
C ILE A 97 30.09 10.51 -0.21
N CYS A 98 29.79 9.23 -0.41
CA CYS A 98 28.74 8.81 -1.35
C CYS A 98 27.36 9.37 -0.95
N SER A 99 27.04 9.35 0.34
CA SER A 99 25.79 9.91 0.87
C SER A 99 25.70 11.42 0.64
N THR A 100 26.79 12.16 0.90
CA THR A 100 26.86 13.61 0.61
C THR A 100 26.63 13.88 -0.89
N TYR A 101 27.24 13.09 -1.76
CA TYR A 101 27.04 13.20 -3.20
C TYR A 101 25.59 12.90 -3.61
N ALA A 102 24.96 11.88 -3.02
CA ALA A 102 23.57 11.56 -3.25
C ALA A 102 22.62 12.71 -2.82
N HIS A 103 22.91 13.42 -1.74
CA HIS A 103 22.17 14.64 -1.36
C HIS A 103 22.34 15.78 -2.37
N LEU A 104 23.51 15.93 -2.97
CA LEU A 104 23.74 16.93 -4.02
C LEU A 104 22.96 16.59 -5.30
N ILE A 105 22.88 15.32 -5.68
CA ILE A 105 22.02 14.86 -6.79
C ILE A 105 20.55 15.12 -6.45
N ARG A 106 20.11 14.77 -5.25
CA ARG A 106 18.74 15.04 -4.77
C ARG A 106 18.35 16.51 -4.96
N LYS A 107 19.27 17.42 -4.63
CA LYS A 107 19.10 18.87 -4.86
C LYS A 107 18.81 19.19 -6.32
N LYS A 108 19.65 18.67 -7.22
CA LYS A 108 19.56 18.94 -8.66
C LYS A 108 18.30 18.34 -9.27
N SER A 109 17.84 17.22 -8.75
CA SER A 109 16.62 16.54 -9.21
C SER A 109 15.33 17.13 -8.64
N GLY A 110 15.38 18.11 -7.72
CA GLY A 110 14.19 18.72 -7.13
C GLY A 110 13.34 17.77 -6.28
N MET A 111 13.94 16.71 -5.74
CA MET A 111 13.25 15.73 -4.89
C MET A 111 13.18 16.23 -3.44
N VAL A 112 11.97 16.29 -2.88
CA VAL A 112 11.69 16.77 -1.51
C VAL A 112 12.29 15.85 -0.43
N THR A 113 12.15 14.54 -0.58
CA THR A 113 12.66 13.57 0.39
C THR A 113 13.14 12.30 -0.30
N SER A 114 14.06 11.57 0.33
CA SER A 114 14.56 10.28 -0.16
C SER A 114 14.48 9.25 0.96
N GLY A 115 13.67 8.22 0.74
CA GLY A 115 13.51 7.14 1.70
C GLY A 115 14.80 6.35 1.92
N ILE A 116 15.59 6.13 0.87
CA ILE A 116 16.84 5.37 0.96
C ILE A 116 17.83 6.08 1.89
N LEU A 117 17.96 7.40 1.76
CA LEU A 117 18.86 8.22 2.60
C LEU A 117 18.35 8.33 4.04
N HIS A 118 17.03 8.34 4.24
CA HIS A 118 16.45 8.33 5.58
C HIS A 118 16.65 6.97 6.27
N LEU A 119 16.37 5.87 5.57
CA LEU A 119 16.55 4.50 6.09
C LEU A 119 18.01 4.19 6.40
N SER A 120 18.95 4.63 5.56
CA SER A 120 20.38 4.45 5.85
C SER A 120 20.81 5.24 7.09
N ALA A 121 20.30 6.47 7.28
CA ALA A 121 20.56 7.28 8.47
C ALA A 121 20.05 6.60 9.76
N VAL A 122 18.83 6.07 9.72
CA VAL A 122 18.24 5.31 10.83
C VAL A 122 19.06 4.06 11.13
N LEU A 123 19.50 3.32 10.10
CA LEU A 123 20.33 2.13 10.28
C LEU A 123 21.67 2.48 10.95
N PHE A 124 22.34 3.56 10.52
CA PHE A 124 23.58 4.01 11.17
C PHE A 124 23.36 4.48 12.61
N ALA A 125 22.24 5.15 12.91
CA ALA A 125 21.90 5.56 14.27
C ALA A 125 21.66 4.35 15.20
N LEU A 126 20.99 3.31 14.71
CA LEU A 126 20.73 2.08 15.46
C LEU A 126 21.98 1.22 15.63
N CYS A 127 22.71 0.94 14.54
CA CYS A 127 23.92 0.11 14.56
C CYS A 127 25.10 0.78 15.27
N GLY A 128 25.14 2.12 15.36
CA GLY A 128 26.16 2.85 16.13
C GLY A 128 25.95 2.78 17.65
N GLY A 129 24.74 2.50 18.12
CA GLY A 129 24.42 2.47 19.55
C GLY A 129 25.26 1.50 20.40
N PRO A 130 25.43 0.22 20.01
CA PRO A 130 26.25 -0.73 20.75
C PRO A 130 27.72 -0.30 20.89
N GLN A 131 28.29 0.27 19.84
CA GLN A 131 29.68 0.75 19.83
C GLN A 131 29.84 2.02 20.68
N PHE A 132 28.85 2.93 20.67
CA PHE A 132 28.79 4.05 21.60
C PHE A 132 28.79 3.56 23.06
N TYR A 133 27.94 2.58 23.39
CA TYR A 133 27.86 2.00 24.73
C TYR A 133 29.18 1.35 25.16
N GLN A 134 29.83 0.59 24.27
CA GLN A 134 31.11 -0.04 24.55
C GLN A 134 32.21 1.00 24.80
N ASN A 135 32.29 2.05 23.99
CA ASN A 135 33.29 3.12 24.15
C ASN A 135 33.08 3.88 25.48
N VAL A 136 31.83 4.11 25.90
CA VAL A 136 31.53 4.71 27.21
C VAL A 136 31.94 3.79 28.36
N LYS A 137 31.63 2.49 28.27
CA LYS A 137 32.00 1.51 29.30
C LYS A 137 33.51 1.38 29.45
N GLN A 138 34.24 1.36 28.34
CA GLN A 138 35.69 1.27 28.33
C GLN A 138 36.34 2.58 28.79
N GLY A 139 35.81 3.74 28.40
CA GLY A 139 36.26 5.05 28.89
C GLY A 139 36.02 5.27 30.39
N SER A 140 35.00 4.63 30.98
CA SER A 140 34.79 4.62 32.43
C SER A 140 35.85 3.78 33.17
N SER A 141 36.49 2.83 32.50
CA SER A 141 37.53 1.97 33.09
C SER A 141 38.92 2.58 32.89
N ASP A 142 39.18 3.13 31.70
CA ASP A 142 40.47 3.73 31.31
C ASP A 142 40.30 5.19 30.87
N PRO A 143 40.64 6.19 31.72
CA PRO A 143 40.52 7.61 31.38
C PRO A 143 41.39 8.05 30.19
N LEU A 144 42.51 7.36 29.97
CA LEU A 144 43.41 7.62 28.85
C LEU A 144 42.77 7.26 27.50
N TYR A 145 41.94 6.22 27.46
CA TYR A 145 41.19 5.82 26.28
C TYR A 145 40.13 6.86 25.90
N PHE A 146 39.47 7.44 26.91
CA PHE A 146 38.47 8.50 26.72
C PHE A 146 39.06 9.77 26.09
N SER A 147 40.34 10.06 26.36
CA SER A 147 41.06 11.22 25.80
C SER A 147 41.65 10.95 24.41
N SER A 148 41.49 9.73 23.87
CA SER A 148 42.01 9.40 22.54
C SER A 148 41.24 10.15 21.44
N PRO A 149 41.93 10.68 20.42
CA PRO A 149 41.29 11.45 19.35
C PRO A 149 40.23 10.64 18.59
N LEU A 150 40.45 9.32 18.41
CA LEU A 150 39.50 8.41 17.75
C LEU A 150 38.17 8.30 18.50
N CYS A 151 38.21 8.21 19.84
CA CYS A 151 37.02 8.12 20.68
C CYS A 151 36.20 9.42 20.64
N ILE A 152 36.88 10.57 20.75
CA ILE A 152 36.25 11.89 20.66
C ILE A 152 35.59 12.10 19.28
N THR A 153 36.29 11.76 18.19
CA THR A 153 35.73 11.89 16.83
C THR A 153 34.48 11.03 16.65
N TYR A 154 34.46 9.82 17.22
CA TYR A 154 33.30 8.93 17.17
C TYR A 154 32.10 9.52 17.92
N PHE A 155 32.29 10.09 19.11
CA PHE A 155 31.20 10.71 19.87
C PHE A 155 30.58 11.89 19.14
N VAL A 156 31.41 12.80 18.60
CA VAL A 156 30.92 13.96 17.84
C VAL A 156 30.16 13.51 16.60
N TRP A 157 30.66 12.49 15.89
CA TRP A 157 29.94 11.91 14.77
C TRP A 157 28.61 11.28 15.18
N TYR A 158 28.57 10.50 16.26
CA TYR A 158 27.35 9.82 16.70
C TYR A 158 26.25 10.81 17.09
N ILE A 159 26.59 11.91 17.75
CA ILE A 159 25.63 12.98 18.04
C ILE A 159 25.18 13.68 16.74
N SER A 160 26.11 13.94 15.82
CA SER A 160 25.79 14.53 14.51
C SER A 160 24.82 13.66 13.69
N ILE A 161 25.01 12.34 13.65
CA ILE A 161 24.12 11.42 12.93
C ILE A 161 22.73 11.34 13.58
N LEU A 162 22.63 11.40 14.91
CA LEU A 162 21.33 11.45 15.60
C LEU A 162 20.55 12.72 15.26
N ILE A 163 21.21 13.87 15.27
CA ILE A 163 20.59 15.15 14.90
C ILE A 163 20.19 15.14 13.43
N TYR A 164 21.06 14.64 12.54
CA TYR A 164 20.78 14.51 11.11
C TYR A 164 19.57 13.59 10.86
N THR A 165 19.49 12.43 11.51
CA THR A 165 18.36 11.50 11.40
C THR A 165 17.05 12.15 11.88
N PHE A 166 17.09 12.88 12.99
CA PHE A 166 15.93 13.62 13.50
C PHE A 166 15.44 14.70 12.52
N LEU A 167 16.36 15.48 11.94
CA LEU A 167 16.00 16.52 10.97
C LEU A 167 15.38 15.94 9.70
N MET A 168 15.82 14.75 9.27
CA MET A 168 15.27 14.05 8.12
C MET A 168 13.83 13.54 8.32
N CYS A 169 13.27 13.63 9.54
CA CYS A 169 11.84 13.36 9.80
C CYS A 169 10.93 14.48 9.29
N PHE A 170 11.46 15.68 9.06
CA PHE A 170 10.72 16.83 8.56
C PHE A 170 10.89 16.99 7.04
N ALA A 171 9.86 17.50 6.37
CA ALA A 171 9.87 17.66 4.92
C ALA A 171 10.48 19.00 4.53
N ASP A 172 11.23 19.02 3.44
CA ASP A 172 11.70 20.26 2.83
C ASP A 172 10.51 20.93 2.09
N PRO A 173 10.20 22.22 2.35
CA PRO A 173 9.10 22.89 1.67
C PRO A 173 9.40 23.10 0.18
N ARG A 174 8.42 22.82 -0.68
CA ARG A 174 8.49 23.05 -2.13
C ARG A 174 8.11 24.48 -2.50
N ASP A 175 8.39 24.90 -3.74
CA ASP A 175 7.97 26.22 -4.22
C ASP A 175 6.44 26.38 -4.11
N PRO A 176 5.93 27.52 -3.59
CA PRO A 176 4.51 27.72 -3.29
C PRO A 176 3.57 27.59 -4.51
N THR A 177 4.09 27.87 -5.71
CA THR A 177 3.35 27.73 -6.98
C THR A 177 3.15 26.27 -7.36
N GLN A 178 4.14 25.42 -7.12
CA GLN A 178 4.06 23.98 -7.38
C GLN A 178 3.22 23.25 -6.31
N GLN A 179 3.23 23.74 -5.07
CA GLN A 179 2.48 23.17 -3.95
C GLN A 179 0.95 23.27 -4.12
N LYS A 180 0.44 24.30 -4.80
CA LYS A 180 -1.01 24.48 -5.01
C LYS A 180 -1.63 23.52 -6.03
N GLN A 181 -0.82 22.95 -6.93
CA GLN A 181 -1.28 22.02 -7.96
C GLN A 181 -1.03 20.56 -7.61
N GLY A 182 -0.11 20.28 -6.70
CA GLY A 182 0.33 18.93 -6.36
C GLY A 182 -0.54 18.18 -5.34
N SER A 183 -0.28 16.89 -5.24
CA SER A 183 -0.77 16.01 -4.19
C SER A 183 0.04 16.21 -2.90
N VAL A 184 -0.65 16.23 -1.77
CA VAL A 184 -0.03 16.45 -0.45
C VAL A 184 0.94 15.33 -0.07
N GLU A 185 0.75 14.11 -0.60
CA GLU A 185 1.65 12.97 -0.39
C GLU A 185 3.09 13.25 -0.87
N LEU A 186 3.24 13.97 -1.99
CA LEU A 186 4.54 14.24 -2.60
C LEU A 186 5.36 15.27 -1.81
N ASP A 187 4.67 16.18 -1.12
CA ASP A 187 5.29 17.27 -0.35
C ASP A 187 5.58 16.86 1.11
N CYS A 188 5.11 15.70 1.54
CA CYS A 188 5.34 15.19 2.89
C CYS A 188 6.70 14.50 3.06
N SER A 189 7.19 14.46 4.31
CA SER A 189 8.44 13.76 4.65
C SER A 189 8.30 12.27 4.43
N PHE A 190 9.43 11.58 4.29
CA PHE A 190 9.43 10.14 4.06
C PHE A 190 8.68 9.38 5.17
N LEU A 191 8.90 9.75 6.43
CA LEU A 191 8.23 9.12 7.57
C LEU A 191 6.73 9.39 7.57
N ASN A 192 6.33 10.62 7.23
CA ASN A 192 4.92 10.99 7.09
C ASN A 192 4.25 10.18 5.96
N ARG A 193 4.95 9.96 4.84
CA ARG A 193 4.47 9.08 3.75
C ARG A 193 4.37 7.62 4.18
N LEU A 194 5.37 7.10 4.89
CA LEU A 194 5.40 5.72 5.39
C LEU A 194 4.27 5.42 6.38
N THR A 195 3.95 6.39 7.24
CA THR A 195 2.92 6.27 8.29
C THR A 195 1.53 6.73 7.82
N LEU A 196 1.40 7.20 6.57
CA LEU A 196 0.18 7.83 6.03
C LEU A 196 -0.35 8.97 6.92
N TRP A 197 0.53 9.66 7.63
CA TRP A 197 0.10 10.66 8.61
C TRP A 197 -0.59 11.87 7.97
N TRP A 198 -0.21 12.20 6.73
CA TRP A 198 -0.80 13.23 5.90
C TRP A 198 -2.29 12.99 5.58
N PHE A 199 -2.76 11.75 5.71
CA PHE A 199 -4.17 11.38 5.49
C PHE A 199 -5.05 11.69 6.71
N ASN A 200 -4.49 11.72 7.93
CA ASN A 200 -5.24 11.93 9.18
C ASN A 200 -6.22 13.13 9.19
N PRO A 201 -5.92 14.29 8.56
CA PRO A 201 -6.87 15.39 8.48
C PRO A 201 -8.21 15.02 7.83
N ILE A 202 -8.24 14.06 6.89
CA ILE A 202 -9.46 13.65 6.19
C ILE A 202 -10.43 12.90 7.14
N PRO A 203 -10.04 11.81 7.82
CA PRO A 203 -10.92 11.16 8.80
C PRO A 203 -11.39 12.11 9.91
N TRP A 204 -10.53 13.01 10.37
CA TRP A 204 -10.90 14.03 11.35
C TRP A 204 -11.95 15.01 10.83
N LYS A 205 -11.83 15.45 9.57
CA LYS A 205 -12.83 16.31 8.92
C LYS A 205 -14.13 15.55 8.66
N GLY A 206 -14.04 14.31 8.16
CA GLY A 206 -15.16 13.41 7.91
C GLY A 206 -15.96 13.06 9.17
N SER A 207 -15.31 13.01 10.33
CA SER A 207 -15.98 12.82 11.62
C SER A 207 -16.82 14.03 12.05
N ARG A 208 -16.53 15.23 11.54
CA ARG A 208 -17.22 16.47 11.93
C ARG A 208 -18.21 16.95 10.86
N LYS A 209 -18.00 16.59 9.61
CA LYS A 209 -18.79 17.03 8.47
C LYS A 209 -18.71 16.01 7.34
N ASP A 210 -19.81 15.83 6.62
CA ASP A 210 -19.81 15.08 5.36
C ASP A 210 -18.82 15.70 4.37
N LEU A 211 -17.95 14.85 3.83
CA LEU A 211 -16.91 15.25 2.89
C LEU A 211 -17.53 15.58 1.53
N LYS A 212 -17.24 16.77 1.00
CA LYS A 212 -17.57 17.12 -0.39
C LYS A 212 -16.45 16.60 -1.29
N ALA A 213 -16.80 15.66 -2.19
CA ALA A 213 -15.85 14.86 -2.96
C ALA A 213 -14.77 15.63 -3.75
N ILE A 214 -15.02 16.88 -4.16
CA ILE A 214 -14.10 17.66 -5.00
C ILE A 214 -13.28 18.69 -4.19
N GLU A 215 -13.86 19.30 -3.16
CA GLU A 215 -13.22 20.37 -2.38
C GLU A 215 -12.42 19.85 -1.18
N ASP A 216 -12.85 18.73 -0.59
CA ASP A 216 -12.31 18.20 0.66
C ASP A 216 -11.28 17.07 0.47
N LEU A 217 -11.10 16.61 -0.78
CA LEU A 217 -10.19 15.53 -1.14
C LEU A 217 -8.92 16.06 -1.82
N PHE A 218 -7.83 15.30 -1.70
CA PHE A 218 -6.56 15.66 -2.32
C PHE A 218 -6.56 15.35 -3.82
N ASN A 219 -5.80 16.15 -4.59
CA ASN A 219 -5.54 15.87 -5.99
C ASN A 219 -4.68 14.61 -6.15
N LEU A 220 -4.88 13.92 -7.28
CA LEU A 220 -4.13 12.73 -7.65
C LEU A 220 -2.67 13.06 -7.96
N ASN A 221 -1.78 12.10 -7.71
CA ASN A 221 -0.39 12.14 -8.19
C ASN A 221 -0.38 12.17 -9.73
N GLU A 222 0.57 12.87 -10.34
CA GLU A 222 0.72 12.90 -11.80
C GLU A 222 0.86 11.49 -12.39
N GLY A 223 1.61 10.60 -11.73
CA GLY A 223 1.80 9.20 -12.13
C GLY A 223 0.54 8.32 -12.04
N SER A 224 -0.49 8.78 -11.33
CA SER A 224 -1.78 8.08 -11.17
C SER A 224 -2.89 8.73 -12.02
N THR A 225 -2.57 9.76 -12.80
CA THR A 225 -3.56 10.48 -13.62
C THR A 225 -3.83 9.70 -14.91
N THR A 226 -5.09 9.70 -15.37
CA THR A 226 -5.50 9.00 -16.61
C THR A 226 -4.65 9.41 -17.81
N LYS A 227 -4.35 10.71 -17.95
CA LYS A 227 -3.51 11.23 -19.05
C LYS A 227 -2.12 10.57 -19.09
N TYR A 228 -1.45 10.49 -17.93
CA TYR A 228 -0.13 9.87 -17.86
C TYR A 228 -0.19 8.37 -18.16
N LEU A 229 -1.18 7.68 -17.59
CA LEU A 229 -1.36 6.23 -17.79
C LEU A 229 -1.78 5.87 -19.21
N SER A 230 -2.61 6.69 -19.87
CA SER A 230 -3.00 6.49 -21.27
C SER A 230 -1.79 6.68 -22.20
N ASP A 231 -1.02 7.75 -22.00
CA ASP A 231 0.17 8.03 -22.80
C ASP A 231 1.22 6.91 -22.63
N LEU A 232 1.38 6.40 -21.40
CA LEU A 232 2.26 5.29 -21.10
C LEU A 232 1.77 3.97 -21.71
N TRP A 233 0.46 3.71 -21.68
CA TRP A 233 -0.15 2.55 -22.33
C TRP A 233 0.08 2.59 -23.84
N GLU A 234 -0.23 3.70 -24.50
CA GLU A 234 -0.07 3.86 -25.96
C GLU A 234 1.38 3.66 -26.40
N LYS A 235 2.34 4.21 -25.62
CA LYS A 235 3.76 4.01 -25.85
C LYS A 235 4.19 2.54 -25.88
N HIS A 236 3.57 1.68 -25.06
CA HIS A 236 3.89 0.25 -24.98
C HIS A 236 2.97 -0.64 -25.84
N TRP A 237 1.74 -0.22 -26.12
CA TRP A 237 0.73 -1.00 -26.84
C TRP A 237 0.82 -0.80 -28.36
N ASN A 238 0.92 0.45 -28.84
CA ASN A 238 0.89 0.77 -30.27
C ASN A 238 1.99 0.04 -31.07
N PRO A 239 3.26 -0.01 -30.62
CA PRO A 239 4.30 -0.76 -31.34
C PRO A 239 4.01 -2.27 -31.44
N ARG A 240 3.32 -2.85 -30.46
CA ARG A 240 2.92 -4.27 -30.45
C ARG A 240 1.76 -4.52 -31.40
N LEU A 241 0.78 -3.62 -31.41
CA LEU A 241 -0.37 -3.68 -32.29
C LEU A 241 0.07 -3.53 -33.76
N GLU A 242 0.92 -2.57 -34.08
CA GLU A 242 1.52 -2.39 -35.41
C GLU A 242 2.32 -3.63 -35.86
N LYS A 243 3.10 -4.23 -34.96
CA LYS A 243 3.83 -5.47 -35.26
C LYS A 243 2.88 -6.63 -35.55
N TYR A 244 1.77 -6.73 -34.83
CA TYR A 244 0.74 -7.74 -35.06
C TYR A 244 0.05 -7.54 -36.42
N HIS A 245 -0.44 -6.34 -36.73
CA HIS A 245 -1.08 -6.06 -38.01
C HIS A 245 -0.15 -6.31 -39.20
N ARG A 246 1.14 -5.96 -39.09
CA ARG A 246 2.16 -6.30 -40.11
C ARG A 246 2.26 -7.81 -40.32
N ASN A 247 2.26 -8.60 -39.24
CA ASN A 247 2.33 -10.06 -39.34
C ASN A 247 1.05 -10.67 -39.92
N VAL A 248 -0.13 -10.13 -39.58
CA VAL A 248 -1.43 -10.54 -40.15
C VAL A 248 -1.47 -10.28 -41.65
N ASN A 249 -1.06 -9.09 -42.10
CA ASN A 249 -1.02 -8.76 -43.51
C ASN A 249 -0.06 -9.68 -44.28
N GLN A 250 1.12 -9.97 -43.71
CA GLN A 250 2.08 -10.91 -44.31
C GLN A 250 1.57 -12.36 -44.35
N TYR A 251 0.82 -12.81 -43.34
CA TYR A 251 0.19 -14.13 -43.33
C TYR A 251 -0.88 -14.24 -44.43
N ALA A 252 -1.74 -13.22 -44.54
CA ALA A 252 -2.77 -13.14 -45.57
C ALA A 252 -2.17 -13.21 -46.99
N SER A 253 -0.99 -12.62 -47.21
CA SER A 253 -0.31 -12.63 -48.50
C SER A 253 0.49 -13.89 -48.82
N SER A 254 0.88 -14.72 -47.83
CA SER A 254 1.87 -15.80 -48.07
C SER A 254 1.46 -17.21 -47.65
N GLN A 255 0.37 -17.44 -46.90
CA GLN A 255 -0.22 -18.74 -46.48
C GLN A 255 0.72 -19.85 -45.92
N LYS A 256 2.04 -19.73 -46.01
CA LYS A 256 3.09 -20.68 -45.55
C LYS A 256 3.66 -20.32 -44.18
N ARG A 257 3.19 -19.25 -43.54
CA ARG A 257 3.66 -18.81 -42.21
C ARG A 257 2.70 -19.26 -41.12
N ALA A 258 3.21 -19.46 -39.92
CA ALA A 258 2.39 -19.74 -38.74
C ALA A 258 1.41 -18.60 -38.48
N GLU A 259 0.19 -18.94 -38.03
CA GLU A 259 -0.84 -17.96 -37.68
C GLU A 259 -0.28 -16.94 -36.65
N PRO A 260 -0.43 -15.63 -36.90
CA PRO A 260 0.10 -14.61 -36.01
C PRO A 260 -0.63 -14.65 -34.67
N LYS A 261 0.14 -14.83 -33.58
CA LYS A 261 -0.42 -14.82 -32.23
C LYS A 261 -0.82 -13.39 -31.83
N ILE A 262 -2.06 -13.24 -31.33
CA ILE A 262 -2.58 -11.98 -30.79
C ILE A 262 -1.66 -11.48 -29.65
N PRO A 263 -1.28 -10.19 -29.62
CA PRO A 263 -0.46 -9.64 -28.56
C PRO A 263 -1.14 -9.79 -27.19
N SER A 264 -0.36 -10.11 -26.16
CA SER A 264 -0.88 -10.30 -24.80
C SER A 264 -0.95 -8.97 -24.04
N ILE A 265 -2.14 -8.63 -23.55
CA ILE A 265 -2.38 -7.42 -22.73
C ILE A 265 -1.62 -7.52 -21.40
N VAL A 266 -1.60 -8.71 -20.78
CA VAL A 266 -0.90 -8.97 -19.52
C VAL A 266 0.60 -8.64 -19.63
N SER A 267 1.23 -8.93 -20.78
CA SER A 267 2.64 -8.58 -21.00
C SER A 267 2.85 -7.06 -21.12
N CYS A 268 1.88 -6.35 -21.72
CA CYS A 268 1.88 -4.89 -21.78
C CYS A 268 1.77 -4.26 -20.39
N LEU A 269 0.79 -4.72 -19.61
CA LEU A 269 0.60 -4.28 -18.23
C LEU A 269 1.82 -4.60 -17.36
N PHE A 270 2.44 -5.77 -17.53
CA PHE A 270 3.65 -6.12 -16.81
C PHE A 270 4.82 -5.19 -17.14
N GLU A 271 5.03 -4.82 -18.41
CA GLU A 271 6.06 -3.83 -18.76
C GLU A 271 5.78 -2.45 -18.18
N MET A 272 4.50 -2.03 -18.13
CA MET A 272 4.07 -0.75 -17.61
C MET A 272 4.32 -0.63 -16.09
N PHE A 273 4.10 -1.70 -15.33
CA PHE A 273 4.15 -1.72 -13.86
C PHE A 273 5.22 -2.66 -13.28
N ARG A 274 6.26 -3.01 -14.04
CA ARG A 274 7.26 -4.03 -13.63
C ARG A 274 7.96 -3.68 -12.33
N TRP A 275 8.23 -2.39 -12.09
CA TRP A 275 9.01 -1.96 -10.93
C TRP A 275 8.17 -1.98 -9.66
N GLU A 276 6.90 -1.60 -9.77
CA GLU A 276 5.89 -1.69 -8.73
C GLU A 276 5.65 -3.15 -8.36
N PHE A 277 5.55 -4.04 -9.35
CA PHE A 277 5.37 -5.48 -9.11
C PHE A 277 6.59 -6.14 -8.46
N LEU A 278 7.79 -5.85 -8.97
CA LEU A 278 9.04 -6.41 -8.42
C LEU A 278 9.29 -5.93 -7.00
N THR A 279 9.07 -4.65 -6.72
CA THR A 279 9.22 -4.10 -5.36
C THR A 279 8.17 -4.68 -4.41
N ALA A 280 6.91 -4.78 -4.81
CA ALA A 280 5.87 -5.43 -4.00
C ALA A 280 6.19 -6.90 -3.71
N SER A 281 6.67 -7.64 -4.71
CA SER A 281 7.08 -9.05 -4.58
C SER A 281 8.27 -9.20 -3.62
N PHE A 282 9.26 -8.32 -3.72
CA PHE A 282 10.41 -8.29 -2.83
C PHE A 282 10.02 -7.95 -1.38
N LEU A 283 9.19 -6.92 -1.19
CA LEU A 283 8.65 -6.57 0.13
C LEU A 283 7.84 -7.73 0.73
N LYS A 284 7.10 -8.48 -0.10
CA LYS A 284 6.36 -9.66 0.33
C LYS A 284 7.29 -10.77 0.78
N ALA A 285 8.35 -11.07 0.01
CA ALA A 285 9.33 -12.07 0.40
C ALA A 285 10.00 -11.74 1.75
N ILE A 286 10.34 -10.46 1.98
CA ILE A 286 10.84 -9.99 3.28
C ILE A 286 9.79 -10.20 4.38
N SER A 287 8.54 -9.81 4.12
CA SER A 287 7.45 -9.97 5.08
C SER A 287 7.18 -11.45 5.42
N ASP A 288 7.31 -12.35 4.46
CA ASP A 288 7.14 -13.80 4.68
C ASP A 288 8.31 -14.38 5.48
N THR A 289 9.52 -13.89 5.24
CA THR A 289 10.69 -14.26 6.03
C THR A 289 10.57 -13.77 7.48
N LEU A 290 10.16 -12.51 7.67
CA LEU A 290 10.00 -11.91 9.00
C LEU A 290 8.90 -12.60 9.84
N GLN A 291 7.89 -13.22 9.21
CA GLN A 291 6.82 -13.93 9.94
C GLN A 291 7.38 -15.08 10.77
N PHE A 292 8.47 -15.71 10.31
CA PHE A 292 9.12 -16.78 11.05
C PHE A 292 10.07 -16.27 12.14
N ALA A 293 10.51 -15.01 12.09
CA ALA A 293 11.47 -14.46 13.05
C ALA A 293 10.94 -14.44 14.50
N ASN A 294 9.69 -14.01 14.71
CA ASN A 294 9.08 -13.93 16.05
C ASN A 294 9.03 -15.30 16.76
N PRO A 295 8.55 -16.38 16.13
CA PRO A 295 8.65 -17.75 16.62
C PRO A 295 10.03 -18.21 17.09
N PHE A 296 11.05 -17.97 16.26
CA PHE A 296 12.42 -18.35 16.58
C PHE A 296 12.95 -17.55 17.77
N LEU A 297 12.70 -16.24 17.79
CA LEU A 297 13.10 -15.39 18.91
C LEU A 297 12.37 -15.75 20.21
N LEU A 298 11.10 -16.17 20.14
CA LEU A 298 10.37 -16.65 21.31
C LEU A 298 10.96 -17.95 21.86
N HIS A 299 11.39 -18.88 20.99
CA HIS A 299 12.08 -20.09 21.42
C HIS A 299 13.38 -19.77 22.16
N GLU A 300 14.21 -18.88 21.61
CA GLU A 300 15.46 -18.43 22.26
C GLU A 300 15.19 -17.68 23.58
N LEU A 301 14.11 -16.90 23.65
CA LEU A 301 13.72 -16.21 24.88
C LEU A 301 13.31 -17.20 25.99
N ILE A 302 12.56 -18.26 25.65
CA ILE A 302 12.22 -19.34 26.59
C ILE A 302 13.49 -20.09 27.04
N GLY A 303 14.44 -20.29 26.13
CA GLY A 303 15.76 -20.82 26.43
C GLY A 303 16.53 -19.95 27.43
N PHE A 304 16.58 -18.65 27.19
CA PHE A 304 17.20 -17.66 28.08
C PHE A 304 16.60 -17.67 29.49
N VAL A 305 15.26 -17.69 29.61
CA VAL A 305 14.57 -17.74 30.92
C VAL A 305 14.88 -19.03 31.68
N SER A 306 15.27 -20.10 30.97
CA SER A 306 15.63 -21.38 31.59
C SER A 306 17.06 -21.42 32.13
N ASP A 307 17.97 -20.51 31.71
CA ASP A 307 19.38 -20.48 32.14
C ASP A 307 19.63 -19.36 33.17
N PRO A 308 19.88 -19.68 34.46
CA PRO A 308 20.12 -18.68 35.49
C PRO A 308 21.46 -17.92 35.36
N LYS A 309 22.37 -18.34 34.47
CA LYS A 309 23.69 -17.70 34.27
C LYS A 309 23.73 -16.71 33.11
N ALA A 310 22.65 -16.59 32.34
CA ALA A 310 22.63 -15.78 31.13
C ALA A 310 22.61 -14.26 31.46
N PRO A 311 23.36 -13.43 30.71
CA PRO A 311 23.42 -12.00 30.95
C PRO A 311 22.11 -11.31 30.54
N PHE A 312 21.62 -10.38 31.37
CA PHE A 312 20.35 -9.67 31.17
C PHE A 312 20.23 -8.96 29.81
N SER A 313 21.33 -8.41 29.28
CA SER A 313 21.35 -7.72 27.98
C SER A 313 20.91 -8.60 26.80
N VAL A 314 21.14 -9.92 26.88
CA VAL A 314 20.75 -10.87 25.82
C VAL A 314 19.23 -11.05 25.80
N GLY A 315 18.59 -11.23 26.97
CA GLY A 315 17.13 -11.30 27.07
C GLY A 315 16.43 -10.00 26.64
N LEU A 316 17.00 -8.84 27.00
CA LEU A 316 16.52 -7.54 26.53
C LEU A 316 16.63 -7.44 25.00
N SER A 317 17.72 -7.93 24.41
CA SER A 317 17.91 -7.90 22.95
C SER A 317 16.88 -8.74 22.21
N TYR A 318 16.54 -9.95 22.68
CA TYR A 318 15.49 -10.78 22.09
C TYR A 318 14.13 -10.09 22.15
N SER A 319 13.80 -9.48 23.30
CA SER A 319 12.53 -8.78 23.49
C SER A 319 12.39 -7.58 22.55
N VAL A 320 13.45 -6.77 22.41
CA VAL A 320 13.49 -5.63 21.48
C VAL A 320 13.42 -6.11 20.02
N LEU A 321 14.14 -7.17 19.66
CA LEU A 321 14.08 -7.75 18.31
C LEU A 321 12.70 -8.28 17.97
N MET A 322 12.01 -8.96 18.90
CA MET A 322 10.64 -9.41 18.72
C MET A 322 9.67 -8.24 18.52
N PHE A 323 9.83 -7.15 19.28
CA PHE A 323 9.02 -5.95 19.11
C PHE A 323 9.23 -5.33 17.72
N ILE A 324 10.50 -5.14 17.30
CA ILE A 324 10.85 -4.59 15.99
C ILE A 324 10.32 -5.48 14.85
N ALA A 325 10.50 -6.79 14.95
CA ALA A 325 10.01 -7.74 13.96
C ALA A 325 8.48 -7.72 13.86
N SER A 326 7.77 -7.68 15.00
CA SER A 326 6.31 -7.58 15.02
C SER A 326 5.79 -6.28 14.39
N GLU A 327 6.41 -5.14 14.66
CA GLU A 327 5.97 -3.86 14.10
C GLU A 327 6.31 -3.76 12.60
N THR A 328 7.48 -4.24 12.19
CA THR A 328 7.88 -4.28 10.78
C THR A 328 6.92 -5.14 9.96
N LEU A 329 6.48 -6.28 10.50
CA LEU A 329 5.47 -7.12 9.87
C LEU A 329 4.13 -6.40 9.66
N LYS A 330 3.65 -5.66 10.66
CA LYS A 330 2.41 -4.88 10.53
C LYS A 330 2.54 -3.82 9.44
N LEU A 331 3.66 -3.12 9.38
CA LEU A 331 3.93 -2.10 8.37
C LEU A 331 4.00 -2.68 6.96
N CYS A 332 4.70 -3.80 6.76
CA CYS A 332 4.77 -4.50 5.47
C CYS A 332 3.37 -4.97 5.01
N ASN A 333 2.58 -5.51 5.93
CA ASN A 333 1.21 -5.94 5.64
C ASN A 333 0.27 -4.76 5.34
N SER A 334 0.49 -3.60 5.96
CA SER A 334 -0.26 -2.37 5.68
C SER A 334 0.10 -1.80 4.31
N ALA A 335 1.41 -1.68 3.99
CA ALA A 335 1.88 -1.21 2.69
C ALA A 335 1.39 -2.08 1.51
N ARG A 336 1.09 -3.36 1.77
CA ARG A 336 0.47 -4.28 0.81
C ARG A 336 -0.97 -3.91 0.45
N LYS A 337 -1.74 -3.31 1.36
CA LYS A 337 -3.14 -2.95 1.09
C LYS A 337 -3.25 -1.87 0.01
N ASP A 338 -2.28 -0.96 -0.03
CA ASP A 338 -2.28 0.20 -0.93
C ASP A 338 -1.77 -0.09 -2.35
N LYS A 339 -1.05 -1.22 -2.55
CA LYS A 339 -0.45 -1.58 -3.85
C LYS A 339 -1.17 -2.72 -4.56
N THR A 340 -2.42 -2.99 -4.20
CA THR A 340 -3.14 -4.05 -4.89
C THR A 340 -3.44 -3.64 -6.33
N VAL A 341 -3.41 -4.66 -7.18
CA VAL A 341 -3.93 -4.73 -8.55
C VAL A 341 -5.34 -4.12 -8.69
N GLY A 342 -6.00 -3.74 -7.60
CA GLY A 342 -7.27 -3.04 -7.45
C GLY A 342 -7.43 -1.73 -8.23
N GLU A 343 -6.38 -0.93 -8.46
CA GLU A 343 -6.51 0.30 -9.28
C GLU A 343 -6.54 0.00 -10.79
N ILE A 344 -5.75 -0.97 -11.26
CA ILE A 344 -5.75 -1.43 -12.66
C ILE A 344 -7.00 -2.28 -12.92
N VAL A 345 -7.40 -3.04 -11.90
CA VAL A 345 -8.66 -3.76 -11.86
C VAL A 345 -9.83 -2.81 -11.79
N ASN A 346 -9.70 -1.55 -11.38
CA ASN A 346 -10.84 -0.62 -11.29
C ASN A 346 -11.49 -0.35 -12.67
N LEU A 347 -10.71 -0.45 -13.76
CA LEU A 347 -11.24 -0.42 -15.14
C LEU A 347 -11.78 -1.80 -15.61
N MET A 348 -11.40 -2.88 -14.94
CA MET A 348 -12.05 -4.20 -15.05
C MET A 348 -13.10 -4.41 -13.94
N ALA A 349 -13.35 -3.41 -13.06
CA ALA A 349 -13.96 -3.67 -11.74
C ALA A 349 -15.44 -3.86 -11.82
N ILE A 350 -16.10 -3.42 -12.89
CA ILE A 350 -17.49 -3.78 -13.09
C ILE A 350 -17.64 -5.31 -13.22
N ASP A 351 -16.64 -6.02 -13.76
CA ASP A 351 -16.58 -7.49 -13.77
C ASP A 351 -15.90 -8.07 -12.51
N VAL A 352 -14.87 -7.39 -11.96
CA VAL A 352 -14.10 -7.89 -10.81
C VAL A 352 -14.72 -7.61 -9.43
N GLU A 353 -15.60 -6.63 -9.30
CA GLU A 353 -16.37 -6.32 -8.09
C GLU A 353 -17.41 -7.42 -7.83
N ARG A 354 -17.96 -8.03 -8.90
CA ARG A 354 -18.70 -9.31 -8.79
C ARG A 354 -17.83 -10.45 -8.28
N PHE A 355 -16.51 -10.40 -8.48
CA PHE A 355 -15.57 -11.45 -8.06
C PHE A 355 -14.96 -11.26 -6.67
N GLN A 356 -14.79 -10.03 -6.17
CA GLN A 356 -14.29 -9.83 -4.80
C GLN A 356 -15.21 -10.47 -3.74
N MET A 357 -16.50 -10.58 -4.01
CA MET A 357 -17.45 -11.30 -3.15
C MET A 357 -17.44 -12.84 -3.30
N ILE A 358 -16.80 -13.39 -4.34
CA ILE A 358 -16.81 -14.84 -4.64
C ILE A 358 -15.60 -15.58 -4.01
N THR A 359 -14.63 -14.86 -3.44
CA THR A 359 -13.25 -15.39 -3.35
C THR A 359 -12.75 -16.00 -2.02
N PRO A 360 -13.40 -15.99 -0.83
CA PRO A 360 -12.81 -16.70 0.32
C PRO A 360 -12.98 -18.24 0.30
N GLN A 361 -13.05 -18.92 -0.85
CA GLN A 361 -13.92 -20.11 -0.97
C GLN A 361 -13.36 -21.39 -1.63
N ILE A 362 -12.11 -21.85 -1.48
CA ILE A 362 -11.77 -23.20 -2.01
C ILE A 362 -12.14 -24.36 -1.11
N GLN A 363 -12.23 -24.19 0.21
CA GLN A 363 -13.01 -25.15 0.99
C GLN A 363 -14.51 -25.12 0.62
N GLN A 364 -14.97 -24.03 0.02
CA GLN A 364 -16.31 -23.88 -0.53
C GLN A 364 -16.46 -24.32 -1.99
N PHE A 365 -15.50 -25.07 -2.56
CA PHE A 365 -15.73 -25.80 -3.80
C PHE A 365 -17.05 -26.61 -3.73
N TRP A 366 -17.31 -27.20 -2.57
CA TRP A 366 -18.55 -27.92 -2.25
C TRP A 366 -19.80 -27.04 -2.18
N SER A 367 -19.67 -25.74 -1.83
CA SER A 367 -20.81 -24.81 -1.83
C SER A 367 -21.02 -24.08 -3.16
N CYS A 368 -19.99 -24.06 -4.02
CA CYS A 368 -20.00 -23.40 -5.33
C CYS A 368 -21.20 -23.81 -6.23
N PRO A 369 -21.52 -25.10 -6.43
CA PRO A 369 -22.67 -25.47 -7.27
C PRO A 369 -23.99 -24.93 -6.71
N TYR A 370 -24.17 -24.92 -5.39
CA TYR A 370 -25.36 -24.37 -4.75
C TYR A 370 -25.46 -22.85 -4.90
N GLN A 371 -24.33 -22.13 -4.84
CA GLN A 371 -24.30 -20.68 -5.04
C GLN A 371 -24.57 -20.27 -6.49
N VAL A 372 -24.06 -21.02 -7.47
CA VAL A 372 -24.32 -20.75 -8.90
C VAL A 372 -25.81 -20.89 -9.20
N GLU A 373 -26.43 -21.98 -8.75
CA GLU A 373 -27.87 -22.19 -8.98
C GLU A 373 -28.73 -21.18 -8.19
N GLN A 374 -28.31 -20.81 -6.98
CA GLN A 374 -28.94 -19.73 -6.23
C GLN A 374 -28.86 -18.39 -6.99
N MET A 375 -27.71 -18.05 -7.58
CA MET A 375 -27.54 -16.82 -8.37
C MET A 375 -28.49 -16.83 -9.58
N ARG A 376 -28.64 -17.97 -10.27
CA ARG A 376 -29.59 -18.12 -11.38
C ARG A 376 -31.03 -17.80 -10.95
N LEU A 377 -31.49 -18.38 -9.83
CA LEU A 377 -32.83 -18.11 -9.30
C LEU A 377 -33.01 -16.66 -8.81
N LYS A 378 -31.95 -16.07 -8.25
CA LYS A 378 -31.95 -14.67 -7.82
C LYS A 378 -32.05 -13.72 -9.02
N ASP A 379 -31.36 -14.01 -10.12
CA ASP A 379 -31.45 -13.24 -11.36
C ASP A 379 -32.84 -13.37 -11.99
N GLU A 380 -33.40 -14.58 -12.01
CA GLU A 380 -34.77 -14.84 -12.46
C GLU A 380 -35.79 -14.03 -11.63
N ARG A 381 -35.69 -14.08 -10.29
CA ARG A 381 -36.54 -13.27 -9.39
C ARG A 381 -36.38 -11.77 -9.65
N THR A 382 -35.15 -11.28 -9.78
CA THR A 382 -34.87 -9.84 -9.99
C THR A 382 -35.43 -9.38 -11.34
N LYS A 383 -35.34 -10.22 -12.37
CA LYS A 383 -35.97 -9.98 -13.67
C LYS A 383 -37.50 -9.90 -13.55
N MET A 384 -38.14 -10.87 -12.92
CA MET A 384 -39.60 -10.88 -12.72
C MET A 384 -40.09 -9.64 -11.94
N VAL A 385 -39.37 -9.26 -10.88
CA VAL A 385 -39.67 -8.03 -10.12
C VAL A 385 -39.53 -6.79 -10.99
N ASN A 386 -38.50 -6.72 -11.85
CA ASN A 386 -38.31 -5.59 -12.75
C ASN A 386 -39.42 -5.50 -13.82
N GLU A 387 -39.86 -6.62 -14.38
CA GLU A 387 -40.99 -6.68 -15.31
C GLU A 387 -42.29 -6.22 -14.63
N LEU A 388 -42.54 -6.65 -13.40
CA LEU A 388 -43.68 -6.20 -12.60
C LEU A 388 -43.64 -4.69 -12.30
N LEU A 389 -42.48 -4.15 -11.91
CA LEU A 389 -42.33 -2.72 -11.60
C LEU A 389 -42.51 -1.84 -12.85
N ASN A 390 -41.95 -2.25 -13.98
CA ASN A 390 -42.15 -1.54 -15.26
C ASN A 390 -43.63 -1.60 -15.71
N GLY A 391 -44.33 -2.70 -15.41
CA GLY A 391 -45.73 -2.93 -15.74
C GLY A 391 -46.75 -2.55 -14.65
N ILE A 392 -46.34 -1.83 -13.59
CA ILE A 392 -47.14 -1.74 -12.35
C ILE A 392 -48.55 -1.19 -12.54
N LYS A 393 -48.73 -0.22 -13.45
CA LYS A 393 -50.04 0.36 -13.75
C LYS A 393 -51.01 -0.68 -14.33
N VAL A 394 -50.54 -1.50 -15.27
CA VAL A 394 -51.36 -2.55 -15.91
C VAL A 394 -51.72 -3.63 -14.89
N VAL A 395 -50.72 -4.06 -14.11
CA VAL A 395 -50.93 -5.07 -13.04
C VAL A 395 -52.01 -4.60 -12.04
N LYS A 396 -51.96 -3.33 -11.62
CA LYS A 396 -52.96 -2.75 -10.71
C LYS A 396 -54.35 -2.60 -11.34
N LEU A 397 -54.44 -2.23 -12.61
CA LEU A 397 -55.72 -2.11 -13.33
C LEU A 397 -56.46 -3.44 -13.43
N TYR A 398 -55.73 -4.55 -13.60
CA TYR A 398 -56.30 -5.90 -13.68
C TYR A 398 -56.32 -6.65 -12.34
N ALA A 399 -55.90 -6.01 -11.23
CA ALA A 399 -55.74 -6.66 -9.92
C ALA A 399 -54.88 -7.94 -9.96
N TRP A 400 -53.86 -7.97 -10.82
CA TRP A 400 -52.92 -9.10 -10.99
C TRP A 400 -51.79 -9.13 -9.95
N GLU A 401 -51.86 -8.32 -8.91
CA GLU A 401 -50.85 -8.30 -7.84
C GLU A 401 -50.73 -9.64 -7.10
N VAL A 402 -51.85 -10.23 -6.68
CA VAL A 402 -51.87 -11.50 -5.93
C VAL A 402 -51.24 -12.65 -6.74
N PRO A 403 -51.63 -12.90 -8.00
CA PRO A 403 -51.02 -13.99 -8.77
C PRO A 403 -49.54 -13.74 -9.11
N MET A 404 -49.14 -12.49 -9.32
CA MET A 404 -47.73 -12.16 -9.55
C MET A 404 -46.89 -12.31 -8.27
N GLU A 405 -47.45 -11.98 -7.11
CA GLU A 405 -46.82 -12.21 -5.81
C GLU A 405 -46.59 -13.70 -5.57
N GLU A 406 -47.59 -14.54 -5.82
CA GLU A 406 -47.47 -16.00 -5.71
C GLU A 406 -46.35 -16.55 -6.61
N LEU A 407 -46.27 -16.09 -7.86
CA LEU A 407 -45.21 -16.48 -8.81
C LEU A 407 -43.80 -16.10 -8.30
N ILE A 408 -43.64 -14.88 -7.77
CA ILE A 408 -42.35 -14.43 -7.21
C ILE A 408 -42.02 -15.22 -5.94
N ASN A 409 -43.02 -15.52 -5.11
CA ASN A 409 -42.84 -16.28 -3.88
C ASN A 409 -42.40 -17.73 -4.15
N ASP A 410 -42.91 -18.36 -5.20
CA ASP A 410 -42.47 -19.69 -5.64
C ASP A 410 -40.99 -19.73 -6.01
N ILE A 411 -40.51 -18.70 -6.72
CA ILE A 411 -39.08 -18.54 -7.04
C ILE A 411 -38.28 -18.33 -5.74
N ARG A 412 -38.81 -17.51 -4.82
CA ARG A 412 -38.17 -17.21 -3.52
C ARG A 412 -38.03 -18.46 -2.65
N ILE A 413 -39.02 -19.33 -2.60
CA ILE A 413 -38.96 -20.58 -1.83
C ILE A 413 -37.87 -21.52 -2.38
N LYS A 414 -37.75 -21.63 -3.71
CA LYS A 414 -36.68 -22.40 -4.36
C LYS A 414 -35.30 -21.81 -4.02
N GLU A 415 -35.16 -20.48 -4.08
CA GLU A 415 -33.94 -19.76 -3.71
C GLU A 415 -33.55 -20.04 -2.24
N LEU A 416 -34.50 -19.93 -1.30
CA LEU A 416 -34.26 -20.15 0.13
C LEU A 416 -33.84 -21.59 0.46
N LYS A 417 -34.39 -22.59 -0.24
CA LYS A 417 -33.97 -24.00 -0.07
C LYS A 417 -32.50 -24.20 -0.45
N LEU A 418 -32.05 -23.60 -1.55
CA LEU A 418 -30.64 -23.65 -1.96
C LEU A 418 -29.74 -22.88 -1.01
N LEU A 419 -30.19 -21.71 -0.56
CA LEU A 419 -29.47 -20.89 0.41
C LEU A 419 -29.25 -21.65 1.72
N LYS A 420 -30.28 -22.32 2.25
CA LYS A 420 -30.16 -23.18 3.44
C LYS A 420 -29.12 -24.29 3.26
N LYS A 421 -29.14 -24.99 2.12
CA LYS A 421 -28.14 -26.04 1.81
C LYS A 421 -26.72 -25.47 1.76
N SER A 422 -26.55 -24.33 1.09
CA SER A 422 -25.26 -23.63 0.98
C SER A 422 -24.72 -23.22 2.37
N TYR A 423 -25.56 -22.67 3.24
CA TYR A 423 -25.17 -22.27 4.60
C TYR A 423 -24.82 -23.46 5.50
N ILE A 424 -25.52 -24.58 5.39
CA ILE A 424 -25.17 -25.80 6.14
C ILE A 424 -23.77 -26.26 5.74
N VAL A 425 -23.48 -26.32 4.45
CA VAL A 425 -22.15 -26.71 3.95
C VAL A 425 -21.07 -25.72 4.42
N ARG A 426 -21.33 -24.41 4.32
CA ARG A 426 -20.43 -23.36 4.84
C ARG A 426 -20.14 -23.55 6.33
N ASN A 427 -21.17 -23.70 7.16
CA ASN A 427 -21.00 -23.79 8.61
C ASN A 427 -20.20 -25.03 9.03
N ILE A 428 -20.36 -26.16 8.32
CA ILE A 428 -19.54 -27.36 8.54
C ILE A 428 -18.08 -27.04 8.26
N ILE A 429 -17.78 -26.43 7.11
CA ILE A 429 -16.43 -26.05 6.71
C ILE A 429 -15.80 -25.08 7.73
N ASP A 430 -16.52 -24.02 8.12
CA ASP A 430 -16.04 -23.01 9.06
C ASP A 430 -15.77 -23.62 10.46
N SER A 431 -16.57 -24.62 10.86
CA SER A 431 -16.35 -25.38 12.10
C SER A 431 -15.07 -26.20 12.03
N PHE A 432 -14.77 -26.86 10.90
CA PHE A 432 -13.52 -27.57 10.69
C PHE A 432 -12.31 -26.64 10.65
N ASN A 433 -12.43 -25.46 10.04
CA ASN A 433 -11.38 -24.44 10.06
C ASN A 433 -11.06 -23.93 11.45
N THR A 434 -12.11 -23.60 12.21
CA THR A 434 -11.96 -23.07 13.57
C THR A 434 -11.38 -24.12 14.51
N SER A 435 -11.70 -25.41 14.31
CA SER A 435 -11.18 -26.53 15.11
C SER A 435 -9.85 -27.11 14.62
N GLY A 436 -9.41 -26.76 13.41
CA GLY A 436 -8.14 -27.20 12.81
C GLY A 436 -6.92 -27.07 13.74
N PRO A 437 -6.63 -25.88 14.33
CA PRO A 437 -5.51 -25.69 15.25
C PRO A 437 -5.51 -26.67 16.43
N PHE A 438 -6.70 -26.89 17.01
CA PHE A 438 -6.87 -27.76 18.17
C PHE A 438 -6.65 -29.23 17.81
N LEU A 439 -7.21 -29.69 16.68
CA LEU A 439 -7.04 -31.06 16.20
C LEU A 439 -5.57 -31.35 15.88
N VAL A 440 -4.89 -30.43 15.16
CA VAL A 440 -3.47 -30.58 14.84
C VAL A 440 -2.64 -30.67 16.11
N ALA A 441 -2.85 -29.78 17.07
CA ALA A 441 -2.15 -29.82 18.36
C ALA A 441 -2.38 -31.15 19.10
N LEU A 442 -3.63 -31.61 19.18
CA LEU A 442 -4.00 -32.86 19.83
C LEU A 442 -3.26 -34.06 19.22
N PHE A 443 -3.24 -34.17 17.88
CA PHE A 443 -2.54 -35.26 17.21
C PHE A 443 -1.02 -35.14 17.30
N SER A 444 -0.45 -33.94 17.18
CA SER A 444 1.00 -33.74 17.35
C SER A 444 1.48 -34.08 18.75
N PHE A 445 0.77 -33.64 19.79
CA PHE A 445 1.12 -33.99 21.17
C PHE A 445 0.86 -35.46 21.47
N GLY A 446 -0.25 -36.01 20.96
CA GLY A 446 -0.58 -37.42 21.10
C GLY A 446 0.51 -38.33 20.53
N THR A 447 0.97 -38.08 19.29
CA THR A 447 2.04 -38.87 18.68
C THR A 447 3.38 -38.70 19.39
N TYR A 448 3.71 -37.49 19.85
CA TYR A 448 4.94 -37.23 20.59
C TYR A 448 5.00 -37.97 21.93
N VAL A 449 3.91 -37.96 22.70
CA VAL A 449 3.81 -38.70 23.98
C VAL A 449 3.91 -40.20 23.75
N LEU A 450 3.24 -40.72 22.71
CA LEU A 450 3.33 -42.13 22.33
C LEU A 450 4.75 -42.55 21.93
N SER A 451 5.57 -41.62 21.43
CA SER A 451 6.97 -41.86 21.05
C SER A 451 7.94 -41.90 22.25
N SER A 452 7.46 -41.87 23.51
CA SER A 452 8.26 -42.04 24.73
C SER A 452 9.34 -40.97 24.99
N HIS A 453 9.27 -39.82 24.33
CA HIS A 453 10.20 -38.70 24.54
C HIS A 453 9.75 -37.79 25.70
N ARG A 454 10.69 -37.25 26.48
CA ARG A 454 10.38 -36.32 27.59
C ARG A 454 9.98 -34.95 27.05
N LEU A 455 8.86 -34.43 27.53
CA LEU A 455 8.37 -33.08 27.21
C LEU A 455 9.16 -32.03 28.00
N THR A 456 10.07 -31.32 27.33
CA THR A 456 10.72 -30.12 27.87
C THR A 456 9.89 -28.88 27.50
N PRO A 457 9.77 -27.85 28.35
CA PRO A 457 9.07 -26.59 28.02
C PRO A 457 9.53 -25.92 26.72
N GLN A 458 10.80 -26.10 26.33
CA GLN A 458 11.37 -25.62 25.07
C GLN A 458 10.80 -26.37 23.85
N ILE A 459 10.69 -27.70 23.91
CA ILE A 459 10.12 -28.53 22.83
C ILE A 459 8.61 -28.33 22.75
N LEU A 460 7.94 -28.22 23.90
CA LEU A 460 6.52 -27.90 23.98
C LEU A 460 6.24 -26.52 23.38
N GLY A 461 7.06 -25.52 23.73
CA GLY A 461 7.03 -24.19 23.15
C GLY A 461 7.24 -24.21 21.64
N GLY A 462 8.25 -24.92 21.14
CA GLY A 462 8.53 -25.08 19.71
C GLY A 462 7.40 -25.75 18.92
N ILE A 463 6.78 -26.80 19.45
CA ILE A 463 5.63 -27.48 18.83
C ILE A 463 4.38 -26.60 18.89
N CYS A 464 4.08 -25.96 20.03
CA CYS A 464 2.97 -25.01 20.15
C CYS A 464 3.11 -23.84 19.19
N VAL A 465 4.31 -23.26 19.11
CA VAL A 465 4.62 -22.13 18.24
C VAL A 465 4.53 -22.57 16.77
N SER A 466 5.12 -23.71 16.40
CA SER A 466 5.02 -24.27 15.04
C SER A 466 3.57 -24.59 14.64
N ASN A 467 2.78 -25.18 15.55
CA ASN A 467 1.36 -25.48 15.30
C ASN A 467 0.48 -24.21 15.29
N THR A 468 0.80 -23.20 16.09
CA THR A 468 0.10 -21.91 16.11
C THR A 468 0.42 -21.09 14.87
N ILE A 469 1.67 -21.11 14.38
CA ILE A 469 2.04 -20.48 13.10
C ILE A 469 1.42 -21.27 11.96
N GLN A 470 1.53 -22.59 11.94
CA GLN A 470 1.00 -23.39 10.85
C GLN A 470 -0.52 -23.26 10.77
N SER A 471 -1.23 -23.19 11.90
CA SER A 471 -2.68 -22.95 11.91
C SER A 471 -3.08 -21.49 11.68
N THR A 472 -2.41 -20.50 12.29
CA THR A 472 -2.73 -19.06 12.05
C THR A 472 -2.35 -18.64 10.62
N SER A 473 -1.23 -19.13 10.09
CA SER A 473 -0.73 -18.83 8.74
C SER A 473 -1.38 -19.68 7.63
N LEU A 474 -1.77 -20.96 7.85
CA LEU A 474 -2.58 -21.68 6.85
C LEU A 474 -4.03 -21.23 6.84
N SER A 475 -4.67 -21.10 8.02
CA SER A 475 -6.13 -20.94 8.10
C SER A 475 -6.62 -19.54 7.72
N HIS A 476 -5.88 -18.47 8.03
CA HIS A 476 -6.38 -17.10 7.81
C HIS A 476 -5.83 -16.41 6.55
N GLU A 477 -4.63 -16.76 6.08
CA GLU A 477 -3.99 -16.07 4.95
C GLU A 477 -3.76 -16.96 3.72
N HIS A 478 -3.15 -18.15 3.84
CA HIS A 478 -2.77 -18.93 2.66
C HIS A 478 -3.92 -19.67 1.97
N ASP A 479 -4.86 -20.28 2.71
CA ASP A 479 -6.02 -20.95 2.09
C ASP A 479 -7.03 -19.95 1.51
N SER A 480 -7.01 -18.69 1.94
CA SER A 480 -7.78 -17.65 1.25
C SER A 480 -7.00 -17.11 0.05
N VAL A 481 -5.68 -16.90 0.14
CA VAL A 481 -4.86 -16.24 -0.90
C VAL A 481 -4.46 -17.15 -2.05
N ALA A 482 -4.03 -18.39 -1.81
CA ALA A 482 -3.68 -19.32 -2.88
C ALA A 482 -4.89 -19.55 -3.80
N HIS A 483 -6.04 -19.69 -3.17
CA HIS A 483 -7.31 -19.92 -3.83
C HIS A 483 -7.91 -18.67 -4.49
N LYS A 484 -7.72 -17.49 -3.87
CA LYS A 484 -7.92 -16.18 -4.52
C LYS A 484 -7.05 -16.03 -5.77
N SER A 485 -5.79 -16.45 -5.70
CA SER A 485 -4.82 -16.31 -6.78
C SER A 485 -5.11 -17.25 -7.95
N THR A 486 -5.52 -18.50 -7.70
CA THR A 486 -5.88 -19.44 -8.77
C THR A 486 -7.13 -18.99 -9.52
N ARG A 487 -8.16 -18.51 -8.81
CA ARG A 487 -9.40 -18.02 -9.44
C ARG A 487 -9.22 -16.68 -10.15
N ALA A 488 -8.48 -15.75 -9.52
CA ALA A 488 -8.11 -14.50 -10.16
C ALA A 488 -7.23 -14.74 -11.39
N GLY A 489 -6.32 -15.71 -11.34
CA GLY A 489 -5.51 -16.13 -12.49
C GLY A 489 -6.36 -16.69 -13.63
N LEU A 490 -7.31 -17.58 -13.33
CA LEU A 490 -8.21 -18.16 -14.35
C LEU A 490 -9.09 -17.09 -15.00
N GLN A 491 -9.61 -16.15 -14.22
CA GLN A 491 -10.44 -15.05 -14.71
C GLN A 491 -9.62 -14.01 -15.46
N ALA A 492 -8.40 -13.72 -15.02
CA ALA A 492 -7.47 -12.88 -15.77
C ALA A 492 -7.16 -13.50 -17.14
N VAL A 493 -7.04 -14.83 -17.24
CA VAL A 493 -6.87 -15.53 -18.52
C VAL A 493 -8.10 -15.36 -19.42
N VAL A 494 -9.31 -15.53 -18.88
CA VAL A 494 -10.57 -15.37 -19.66
C VAL A 494 -10.79 -13.91 -20.07
N SER A 495 -10.58 -12.95 -19.18
CA SER A 495 -10.69 -11.52 -19.45
C SER A 495 -9.65 -11.07 -20.48
N ASN A 496 -8.39 -11.49 -20.32
CA ASN A 496 -7.33 -11.26 -21.29
C ASN A 496 -7.69 -11.83 -22.67
N LYS A 497 -8.40 -12.97 -22.75
CA LYS A 497 -8.89 -13.49 -24.03
C LYS A 497 -9.93 -12.57 -24.67
N ARG A 498 -10.87 -12.03 -23.91
CA ARG A 498 -11.91 -11.13 -24.45
C ARG A 498 -11.34 -9.78 -24.84
N LEU A 499 -10.54 -9.17 -23.98
CA LEU A 499 -9.96 -7.84 -24.20
C LEU A 499 -8.98 -7.85 -25.38
N LYS A 500 -8.16 -8.90 -25.55
CA LYS A 500 -7.24 -8.97 -26.69
C LYS A 500 -7.99 -9.10 -28.02
N GLU A 501 -9.12 -9.81 -28.04
CA GLU A 501 -9.97 -9.95 -29.23
C GLU A 501 -10.61 -8.60 -29.58
N TYR A 502 -11.08 -7.86 -28.57
CA TYR A 502 -11.64 -6.53 -28.75
C TYR A 502 -10.61 -5.49 -29.24
N LEU A 503 -9.48 -5.35 -28.53
CA LEU A 503 -8.45 -4.34 -28.84
C LEU A 503 -7.69 -4.59 -30.15
N THR A 504 -7.82 -5.78 -30.71
CA THR A 504 -7.16 -6.17 -31.98
C THR A 504 -8.16 -6.22 -33.13
N ALA A 505 -9.45 -5.97 -32.86
CA ALA A 505 -10.46 -5.86 -33.91
C ALA A 505 -10.05 -4.75 -34.90
N LYS A 506 -10.36 -4.96 -36.18
CA LYS A 506 -10.03 -3.96 -37.21
C LYS A 506 -10.80 -2.67 -36.92
N GLU A 507 -10.06 -1.61 -36.67
CA GLU A 507 -10.62 -0.27 -36.68
C GLU A 507 -11.07 0.06 -38.11
N LEU A 508 -12.26 0.65 -38.26
CA LEU A 508 -12.73 1.10 -39.55
C LEU A 508 -11.93 2.37 -39.91
N ASP A 509 -11.23 2.36 -41.04
CA ASP A 509 -10.51 3.55 -41.51
C ASP A 509 -11.51 4.71 -41.66
N SER A 510 -11.26 5.81 -40.96
CA SER A 510 -12.11 7.01 -40.97
C SER A 510 -12.31 7.59 -42.38
N LEU A 511 -11.33 7.37 -43.27
CA LEU A 511 -11.39 7.72 -44.69
C LEU A 511 -12.42 6.89 -45.49
N VAL A 512 -12.57 5.60 -45.15
CA VAL A 512 -13.58 4.72 -45.78
C VAL A 512 -14.97 5.10 -45.29
N PHE A 513 -15.12 5.40 -44.00
CA PHE A 513 -16.41 5.83 -43.43
C PHE A 513 -16.92 7.16 -44.04
N HIS A 514 -16.04 8.14 -44.23
CA HIS A 514 -16.41 9.41 -44.88
C HIS A 514 -16.78 9.24 -46.36
N SER A 515 -16.11 8.34 -47.09
CA SER A 515 -16.45 8.05 -48.49
C SER A 515 -17.76 7.26 -48.64
N GLU A 516 -18.06 6.33 -47.72
CA GLU A 516 -19.35 5.62 -47.69
C GLU A 516 -20.51 6.52 -47.26
N MET A 517 -20.32 7.42 -46.29
CA MET A 517 -21.35 8.43 -45.97
C MET A 517 -21.59 9.40 -47.13
N GLN A 518 -20.54 9.82 -47.85
CA GLN A 518 -20.71 10.65 -49.05
C GLN A 518 -21.37 9.92 -50.22
N SER A 519 -21.20 8.59 -50.34
CA SER A 519 -21.84 7.80 -51.39
C SER A 519 -23.31 7.47 -51.06
N ASN A 520 -23.61 7.15 -49.79
CA ASN A 520 -24.96 6.87 -49.31
C ASN A 520 -25.81 8.14 -49.13
N GLY A 521 -25.19 9.28 -48.82
CA GLY A 521 -25.86 10.59 -48.82
C GLY A 521 -26.27 11.10 -50.21
N LYS A 522 -25.90 10.39 -51.30
CA LYS A 522 -26.38 10.64 -52.66
C LYS A 522 -27.51 9.68 -53.10
N ARG A 523 -27.97 8.79 -52.21
CA ARG A 523 -29.07 7.82 -52.47
C ARG A 523 -30.36 8.10 -51.69
N LEU A 524 -30.44 9.23 -50.98
CA LEU A 524 -31.67 9.85 -50.49
C LEU A 524 -31.85 11.16 -51.25
#